data_AF-A0A3N9MVV0-F1
#
_entry.id   AF-A0A3N9MVV0-F1
#
_cell.length_a   1.000
_cell.length_b   1.000
_cell.length_c   1.000
_cell.angle_alpha   90.00
_cell.angle_beta   90.00
_cell.angle_gamma   90.00
#
_symmetry.space_group_name_H-M   'P 1'
#
loop_
_entity.id
_entity.type
_entity.pdbx_description
1 polymer ?
#
loop_
_entity_poly.entity_id
_entity_poly.type
_entity_poly.pdbx_seq_one_letter_code
_entity_poly.pdbx_strand_id
1 'polypeptide(L)'
;MKALIILIMVMFVFSCSESTTEGNRDTIPPSVSIISPSDGTIVSGIIDIICISTDNESVKKVELCIDGVFSDSLDEQEPFIFNFNTEILSDGIHILTARSFDNSDNKNYSDPISVEVLNTLGSNNQMILISGGIFTMGDTWAGTHSDEIPTHDVLLDTFYISKFEVTQSHWFEIMGSNPSNITGDDLPVERVTWLEVIEFCNQLSIENGLSICYTINGKDVSWNKSAIGFRLPTEAEWEFAARGGLLEQSTIFSGSNDPEAVAWYSSNSANTIHAVGQKLPNELGLYDMSGNVWEFAWDWKGQYESTLQINPIGPVSGTEKIVRGGAYYEVEDRIRVSERGKELIDSRGGSDHIGFRIVRSW
;
A
#
# COMPACT_ATOMS: atom_id res chain seq x y z
N MET A 1 -15.10 45.57 98.52
CA MET A 1 -15.81 44.38 97.98
C MET A 1 -16.18 44.69 96.55
N LYS A 2 -15.75 43.84 95.61
CA LYS A 2 -15.70 44.11 94.17
C LYS A 2 -17.11 44.27 93.58
N ALA A 3 -17.32 45.35 92.81
CA ALA A 3 -18.53 45.61 92.06
C ALA A 3 -18.49 44.89 90.71
N LEU A 4 -19.61 44.25 90.39
CA LEU A 4 -19.93 43.46 89.20
C LEU A 4 -20.21 44.42 88.03
N ILE A 5 -19.50 44.30 86.91
CA ILE A 5 -19.84 44.96 85.64
C ILE A 5 -20.17 43.87 84.62
N ILE A 6 -21.41 43.92 84.15
CA ILE A 6 -22.06 43.01 83.20
C ILE A 6 -21.59 43.37 81.78
N LEU A 7 -21.02 42.40 81.07
CA LEU A 7 -20.63 42.52 79.67
C LEU A 7 -21.81 42.12 78.79
N ILE A 8 -22.42 43.08 78.08
CA ILE A 8 -23.48 42.84 77.10
C ILE A 8 -22.81 42.48 75.76
N MET A 9 -22.93 41.22 75.35
CA MET A 9 -22.50 40.73 74.05
C MET A 9 -23.64 40.89 73.05
N VAL A 10 -23.53 41.88 72.16
CA VAL A 10 -24.47 42.10 71.06
C VAL A 10 -24.15 41.11 69.93
N MET A 11 -25.00 40.10 69.74
CA MET A 11 -24.98 39.21 68.58
C MET A 11 -25.49 39.97 67.34
N PHE A 12 -24.61 40.24 66.37
CA PHE A 12 -25.02 40.58 65.01
C PHE A 12 -25.25 39.28 64.24
N VAL A 13 -26.51 38.98 63.92
CA VAL A 13 -26.88 37.92 62.98
C VAL A 13 -26.79 38.52 61.58
N PHE A 14 -25.71 38.23 60.85
CA PHE A 14 -25.65 38.50 59.42
C PHE A 14 -26.42 37.38 58.70
N SER A 15 -27.62 37.72 58.21
CA SER A 15 -28.35 36.93 57.23
C SER A 15 -27.72 37.17 55.85
N CYS A 16 -26.75 36.35 55.47
CA CYS A 16 -26.29 36.28 54.08
C CYS A 16 -27.26 35.37 53.33
N SER A 17 -28.05 35.94 52.41
CA SER A 17 -28.74 35.13 51.41
C SER A 17 -27.71 34.78 50.35
N GLU A 18 -27.23 33.54 50.36
CA GLU A 18 -26.50 33.01 49.22
C GLU A 18 -27.50 32.85 48.08
N SER A 19 -27.46 33.77 47.12
CA SER A 19 -28.03 33.53 45.81
C SER A 19 -27.13 32.52 45.09
N THR A 20 -27.49 31.25 45.13
CA THR A 20 -26.94 30.27 44.18
C THR A 20 -27.48 30.64 42.81
N THR A 21 -26.68 31.35 42.01
CA THR A 21 -26.84 31.27 40.55
C THR A 21 -26.52 29.82 40.21
N GLU A 22 -27.53 28.97 40.02
CA GLU A 22 -27.36 27.76 39.22
C GLU A 22 -26.82 28.24 37.87
N GLY A 23 -25.50 28.12 37.68
CA GLY A 23 -24.87 28.34 36.40
C GLY A 23 -25.59 27.46 35.40
N ASN A 24 -26.11 28.08 34.35
CA ASN A 24 -26.88 27.42 33.30
C ASN A 24 -26.02 26.29 32.74
N ARG A 25 -26.24 25.05 33.20
CA ARG A 25 -25.54 23.87 32.70
C ARG A 25 -25.94 23.71 31.24
N ASP A 26 -24.95 23.48 30.38
CA ASP A 26 -25.25 23.19 28.98
C ASP A 26 -26.09 21.91 28.89
N THR A 27 -27.11 21.96 28.04
CA THR A 27 -28.05 20.86 27.79
C THR A 27 -28.16 20.52 26.31
N ILE A 28 -27.45 21.23 25.44
CA ILE A 28 -27.47 21.02 24.01
C ILE A 28 -26.34 20.06 23.68
N PRO A 29 -26.63 18.90 23.06
CA PRO A 29 -25.58 17.99 22.64
C PRO A 29 -24.79 18.50 21.43
N PRO A 30 -23.52 18.09 21.29
CA PRO A 30 -22.73 18.39 20.10
C PRO A 30 -23.33 17.74 18.84
N SER A 31 -22.88 18.18 17.67
CA SER A 31 -23.09 17.48 16.39
C SER A 31 -21.79 16.85 15.92
N VAL A 32 -21.85 15.75 15.16
CA VAL A 32 -20.65 15.11 14.59
C VAL A 32 -20.97 14.42 13.27
N SER A 33 -20.05 14.50 12.31
CA SER A 33 -20.10 13.83 11.02
C SER A 33 -18.73 13.28 10.65
N ILE A 34 -18.70 12.05 10.13
CA ILE A 34 -17.50 11.51 9.47
C ILE A 34 -17.47 12.08 8.05
N ILE A 35 -16.37 12.75 7.69
CA ILE A 35 -16.19 13.37 6.36
C ILE A 35 -15.19 12.62 5.48
N SER A 36 -14.38 11.75 6.09
CA SER A 36 -13.47 10.84 5.41
C SER A 36 -13.34 9.56 6.24
N PRO A 37 -13.35 8.36 5.62
CA PRO A 37 -13.68 8.12 4.21
C PRO A 37 -15.13 8.48 3.88
N SER A 38 -15.48 8.57 2.59
CA SER A 38 -16.87 8.74 2.15
C SER A 38 -17.64 7.43 2.27
N ASP A 39 -18.96 7.50 2.45
CA ASP A 39 -19.81 6.30 2.49
C ASP A 39 -19.64 5.42 1.23
N GLY A 40 -19.45 4.12 1.43
CA GLY A 40 -19.20 3.13 0.39
C GLY A 40 -17.75 3.05 -0.12
N THR A 41 -16.81 3.78 0.49
CA THR A 41 -15.40 3.74 0.06
C THR A 41 -14.76 2.38 0.38
N ILE A 42 -13.97 1.85 -0.56
CA ILE A 42 -13.11 0.69 -0.33
C ILE A 42 -11.83 1.16 0.38
N VAL A 43 -11.46 0.51 1.47
CA VAL A 43 -10.32 0.87 2.31
C VAL A 43 -9.43 -0.34 2.60
N SER A 44 -8.12 -0.10 2.74
CA SER A 44 -7.14 -1.11 3.13
C SER A 44 -5.93 -0.47 3.82
N GLY A 45 -5.20 -1.25 4.62
CA GLY A 45 -4.05 -0.76 5.39
C GLY A 45 -4.42 0.29 6.46
N ILE A 46 -3.54 1.25 6.68
CA ILE A 46 -3.77 2.35 7.63
C ILE A 46 -4.46 3.52 6.90
N ILE A 47 -5.62 3.94 7.39
CA ILE A 47 -6.39 5.06 6.85
C ILE A 47 -6.64 6.15 7.90
N ASP A 48 -6.86 7.38 7.45
CA ASP A 48 -7.33 8.45 8.32
C ASP A 48 -8.86 8.56 8.25
N ILE A 49 -9.50 8.44 9.41
CA ILE A 49 -10.91 8.75 9.60
C ILE A 49 -11.01 10.16 10.17
N ILE A 50 -11.64 11.06 9.42
CA ILE A 50 -11.71 12.48 9.76
C ILE A 50 -13.15 12.82 10.14
N CYS A 51 -13.31 13.42 11.32
CA CYS A 51 -14.59 13.86 11.84
C CYS A 51 -14.65 15.39 11.93
N ILE A 52 -15.80 15.97 11.60
CA ILE A 52 -16.16 17.34 12.00
C ILE A 52 -17.14 17.23 13.15
N SER A 53 -16.89 17.96 14.23
CA SER A 53 -17.82 18.09 15.34
C SER A 53 -17.97 19.56 15.73
N THR A 54 -19.17 19.98 16.12
CA THR A 54 -19.44 21.34 16.59
C THR A 54 -20.42 21.33 17.74
N ASP A 55 -20.33 22.33 18.60
CA ASP A 55 -21.19 22.51 19.77
C ASP A 55 -21.44 24.01 20.02
N ASN A 56 -22.44 24.37 20.82
CA ASN A 56 -22.70 25.77 21.19
C ASN A 56 -21.69 26.35 22.18
N GLU A 57 -20.98 25.51 22.94
CA GLU A 57 -19.87 25.93 23.79
C GLU A 57 -18.55 25.36 23.29
N SER A 58 -18.38 24.04 23.36
CA SER A 58 -17.12 23.37 22.98
C SER A 58 -17.27 21.87 22.93
N VAL A 59 -16.63 21.25 21.93
CA VAL A 59 -16.48 19.79 21.87
C VAL A 59 -15.29 19.39 22.74
N LYS A 60 -15.52 18.47 23.67
CA LYS A 60 -14.52 17.91 24.60
C LYS A 60 -13.71 16.80 23.93
N LYS A 61 -14.37 15.88 23.22
CA LYS A 61 -13.74 14.76 22.53
C LYS A 61 -14.65 14.10 21.50
N VAL A 62 -14.04 13.36 20.58
CA VAL A 62 -14.71 12.42 19.67
C VAL A 62 -14.15 11.02 19.87
N GLU A 63 -15.02 10.02 19.80
CA GLU A 63 -14.69 8.60 19.87
C GLU A 63 -15.19 7.89 18.59
N LEU A 64 -14.38 6.97 18.08
CA LEU A 64 -14.72 6.15 16.92
C LEU A 64 -15.39 4.84 17.34
N CYS A 65 -16.37 4.40 16.55
CA CYS A 65 -17.07 3.14 16.73
C CYS A 65 -17.10 2.36 15.41
N ILE A 66 -16.69 1.10 15.48
CA ILE A 66 -16.59 0.18 14.35
C ILE A 66 -17.48 -1.03 14.65
N ASP A 67 -18.45 -1.30 13.78
CA ASP A 67 -19.44 -2.39 13.93
C ASP A 67 -20.17 -2.40 15.28
N GLY A 68 -20.41 -1.21 15.83
CA GLY A 68 -21.07 -1.05 17.13
C GLY A 68 -20.15 -1.18 18.35
N VAL A 69 -18.84 -1.39 18.13
CA VAL A 69 -17.82 -1.43 19.18
C VAL A 69 -17.04 -0.12 19.19
N PHE A 70 -17.12 0.62 20.30
CA PHE A 70 -16.28 1.80 20.50
C PHE A 70 -14.84 1.37 20.73
N SER A 71 -13.91 1.93 19.94
CA SER A 71 -12.48 1.72 20.18
C SER A 71 -12.02 2.56 21.37
N ASP A 72 -10.87 2.21 21.96
CA ASP A 72 -10.18 3.07 22.94
C ASP A 72 -9.58 4.32 22.28
N SER A 73 -9.73 4.48 20.96
CA SER A 73 -9.25 5.63 20.20
C SER A 73 -10.19 6.82 20.40
N LEU A 74 -9.66 7.86 21.04
CA LEU A 74 -10.31 9.16 21.21
C LEU A 74 -9.39 10.27 20.70
N ASP A 75 -10.00 11.36 20.24
CA ASP A 75 -9.29 12.59 19.91
C ASP A 75 -9.92 13.77 20.65
N GLU A 76 -9.08 14.55 21.32
CA GLU A 76 -9.46 15.73 22.11
C GLU A 76 -9.03 17.04 21.41
N GLN A 77 -8.41 16.96 20.22
CA GLN A 77 -7.88 18.10 19.49
C GLN A 77 -8.46 18.20 18.08
N GLU A 78 -9.01 19.36 17.71
CA GLU A 78 -9.41 19.63 16.33
C GLU A 78 -8.19 19.86 15.42
N PRO A 79 -8.18 19.32 14.18
CA PRO A 79 -9.21 18.45 13.58
C PRO A 79 -9.19 17.03 14.17
N PHE A 80 -10.37 16.45 14.39
CA PHE A 80 -10.49 15.10 14.95
C PHE A 80 -10.13 14.04 13.91
N ILE A 81 -8.95 13.42 14.06
CA ILE A 81 -8.39 12.46 13.09
C ILE A 81 -8.01 11.16 13.80
N PHE A 82 -8.56 10.05 13.32
CA PHE A 82 -8.23 8.72 13.80
C PHE A 82 -7.40 7.98 12.76
N ASN A 83 -6.17 7.61 13.12
CA ASN A 83 -5.38 6.71 12.32
C ASN A 83 -5.83 5.27 12.58
N PHE A 84 -6.52 4.68 11.61
CA PHE A 84 -7.19 3.39 11.75
C PHE A 84 -6.50 2.32 10.91
N ASN A 85 -5.96 1.29 11.57
CA ASN A 85 -5.43 0.12 10.89
C ASN A 85 -6.58 -0.83 10.54
N THR A 86 -6.96 -0.88 9.26
CA THR A 86 -8.01 -1.77 8.76
C THR A 86 -7.59 -3.25 8.79
N GLU A 87 -6.29 -3.57 8.86
CA GLU A 87 -5.77 -4.95 8.86
C GLU A 87 -6.23 -5.78 10.09
N ILE A 88 -6.74 -5.12 11.13
CA ILE A 88 -7.30 -5.79 12.31
C ILE A 88 -8.75 -6.27 12.09
N LEU A 89 -9.38 -5.86 11.00
CA LEU A 89 -10.72 -6.26 10.60
C LEU A 89 -10.68 -7.39 9.58
N SER A 90 -11.75 -8.18 9.54
CA SER A 90 -12.02 -9.06 8.42
C SER A 90 -12.31 -8.25 7.15
N ASP A 91 -12.16 -8.86 5.98
CA ASP A 91 -12.68 -8.26 4.76
C ASP A 91 -14.20 -8.24 4.72
N GLY A 92 -14.74 -7.24 4.03
CA GLY A 92 -16.18 -7.04 3.85
C GLY A 92 -16.65 -5.66 4.30
N ILE A 93 -17.97 -5.51 4.39
CA ILE A 93 -18.58 -4.23 4.76
C ILE A 93 -18.50 -4.03 6.28
N HIS A 94 -17.90 -2.93 6.69
CA HIS A 94 -17.84 -2.45 8.06
C HIS A 94 -18.60 -1.13 8.22
N ILE A 95 -19.22 -0.93 9.38
CA ILE A 95 -20.00 0.28 9.67
C ILE A 95 -19.23 1.16 10.65
N LEU A 96 -18.96 2.39 10.24
CA LEU A 96 -18.31 3.40 11.06
C LEU A 96 -19.34 4.39 11.59
N THR A 97 -19.24 4.71 12.88
CA THR A 97 -19.97 5.80 13.53
C THR A 97 -19.02 6.58 14.44
N ALA A 98 -19.27 7.86 14.64
CA ALA A 98 -18.55 8.68 15.59
C ALA A 98 -19.49 9.14 16.72
N ARG A 99 -18.95 9.27 17.94
CA ARG A 99 -19.65 9.85 19.08
C ARG A 99 -18.88 11.05 19.61
N SER A 100 -19.53 12.20 19.70
CA SER A 100 -18.95 13.42 20.28
C SER A 100 -19.50 13.70 21.67
N PHE A 101 -18.69 14.36 22.49
CA PHE A 101 -19.04 14.84 23.82
C PHE A 101 -18.70 16.32 23.97
N ASP A 102 -19.50 17.06 24.70
CA ASP A 102 -19.18 18.41 25.16
C ASP A 102 -18.54 18.39 26.58
N ASN A 103 -18.25 19.57 27.13
CA ASN A 103 -17.72 19.70 28.49
C ASN A 103 -18.75 19.48 29.62
N SER A 104 -20.04 19.41 29.28
CA SER A 104 -21.15 19.10 30.19
C SER A 104 -21.58 17.62 30.14
N ASP A 105 -20.84 16.79 29.41
CA ASP A 105 -21.09 15.37 29.11
C ASP A 105 -22.39 15.11 28.33
N ASN A 106 -22.95 16.11 27.64
CA ASN A 106 -23.93 15.87 26.58
C ASN A 106 -23.23 15.19 25.41
N LYS A 107 -23.97 14.35 24.67
CA LYS A 107 -23.40 13.52 23.61
C LYS A 107 -24.36 13.29 22.46
N ASN A 108 -23.79 13.09 21.27
CA ASN A 108 -24.53 12.73 20.07
C ASN A 108 -23.71 11.80 19.18
N TYR A 109 -24.33 11.28 18.12
CA TYR A 109 -23.74 10.34 17.18
C TYR A 109 -23.81 10.87 15.76
N SER A 110 -22.86 10.46 14.93
CA SER A 110 -22.94 10.69 13.49
C SER A 110 -23.97 9.76 12.87
N ASP A 111 -24.41 10.11 11.66
CA ASP A 111 -24.97 9.10 10.77
C ASP A 111 -23.91 8.01 10.48
N PRO A 112 -24.32 6.74 10.31
CA PRO A 112 -23.40 5.68 9.95
C PRO A 112 -22.90 5.86 8.52
N ILE A 113 -21.63 5.54 8.30
CA ILE A 113 -21.09 5.29 6.96
C ILE A 113 -20.67 3.83 6.86
N SER A 114 -20.77 3.27 5.66
CA SER A 114 -20.21 1.98 5.31
C SER A 114 -18.85 2.16 4.66
N VAL A 115 -17.92 1.27 4.97
CA VAL A 115 -16.67 1.10 4.22
C VAL A 115 -16.53 -0.37 3.87
N GLU A 116 -15.99 -0.65 2.69
CA GLU A 116 -15.64 -2.02 2.30
C GLU A 116 -14.16 -2.23 2.60
N VAL A 117 -13.86 -3.02 3.63
CA VAL A 117 -12.49 -3.41 3.98
C VAL A 117 -12.06 -4.52 3.03
N LEU A 118 -10.94 -4.29 2.35
CA LEU A 118 -10.33 -5.24 1.43
C LEU A 118 -8.84 -5.37 1.74
N ASN A 119 -8.51 -6.01 2.86
CA ASN A 119 -7.15 -6.36 3.26
C ASN A 119 -6.67 -7.64 2.56
N THR A 120 -7.61 -8.51 2.19
CA THR A 120 -7.40 -9.75 1.46
C THR A 120 -8.06 -9.65 0.10
N LEU A 121 -7.34 -9.12 -0.88
CA LEU A 121 -7.52 -9.54 -2.27
C LEU A 121 -7.23 -11.05 -2.29
N GLY A 122 -8.31 -11.85 -2.21
CA GLY A 122 -8.35 -13.18 -1.61
C GLY A 122 -7.04 -13.94 -1.65
N SER A 123 -6.31 -14.02 -0.53
CA SER A 123 -5.03 -14.75 -0.35
C SER A 123 -3.91 -14.56 -1.38
N ASN A 124 -4.11 -13.84 -2.48
CA ASN A 124 -3.33 -14.03 -3.70
C ASN A 124 -2.89 -12.73 -4.39
N ASN A 125 -3.30 -11.54 -3.95
CA ASN A 125 -2.70 -10.27 -4.39
C ASN A 125 -2.73 -9.18 -3.31
N GLN A 126 -1.89 -9.23 -2.28
CA GLN A 126 -1.74 -8.06 -1.40
C GLN A 126 -1.13 -6.90 -2.20
N MET A 127 -1.94 -6.03 -2.78
CA MET A 127 -1.48 -4.84 -3.50
C MET A 127 -1.17 -3.74 -2.48
N ILE A 128 -0.01 -3.11 -2.61
CA ILE A 128 0.36 -1.94 -1.80
C ILE A 128 0.29 -0.69 -2.66
N LEU A 129 -0.11 0.43 -2.06
CA LEU A 129 -0.10 1.73 -2.71
C LEU A 129 1.31 2.36 -2.60
N ILE A 130 1.92 2.68 -3.73
CA ILE A 130 3.19 3.40 -3.77
C ILE A 130 2.90 4.85 -4.19
N SER A 131 3.23 5.79 -3.31
CA SER A 131 3.18 7.22 -3.63
C SER A 131 4.18 7.54 -4.73
N GLY A 132 3.69 8.14 -5.82
CA GLY A 132 4.53 8.58 -6.93
C GLY A 132 5.49 9.70 -6.54
N GLY A 133 6.55 9.86 -7.33
CA GLY A 133 7.53 10.91 -7.16
C GLY A 133 8.71 10.76 -8.11
N ILE A 134 9.72 11.59 -7.89
CA ILE A 134 10.94 11.58 -8.71
C ILE A 134 12.00 10.67 -8.07
N PHE A 135 12.64 9.84 -8.88
CA PHE A 135 13.80 9.05 -8.48
C PHE A 135 14.84 9.01 -9.59
N THR A 136 16.08 8.67 -9.24
CA THR A 136 17.14 8.45 -10.22
C THR A 136 17.18 6.97 -10.61
N MET A 137 16.86 6.69 -11.87
CA MET A 137 16.89 5.36 -12.47
C MET A 137 18.27 5.03 -13.04
N GLY A 138 18.66 3.76 -12.96
CA GLY A 138 20.00 3.29 -13.32
C GLY A 138 21.00 3.37 -12.17
N ASP A 139 22.26 3.04 -12.44
CA ASP A 139 23.30 3.00 -11.41
C ASP A 139 24.68 3.41 -11.97
N THR A 140 25.60 3.77 -11.08
CA THR A 140 27.02 4.04 -11.39
C THR A 140 27.98 3.33 -10.42
N TRP A 141 27.50 2.40 -9.59
CA TRP A 141 28.34 1.61 -8.71
C TRP A 141 29.32 0.70 -9.47
N ALA A 142 30.34 0.23 -8.75
CA ALA A 142 31.24 -0.80 -9.29
C ALA A 142 30.44 -2.07 -9.61
N GLY A 143 30.57 -2.56 -10.85
CA GLY A 143 29.78 -3.70 -11.34
C GLY A 143 28.60 -3.33 -12.24
N THR A 144 28.27 -2.03 -12.36
CA THR A 144 27.23 -1.53 -13.26
C THR A 144 27.49 -1.97 -14.71
N HIS A 145 26.48 -2.56 -15.35
CA HIS A 145 26.53 -2.91 -16.77
C HIS A 145 26.21 -1.71 -17.66
N SER A 146 26.69 -1.78 -18.92
CA SER A 146 26.58 -0.66 -19.87
C SER A 146 25.15 -0.26 -20.25
N ASP A 147 24.18 -1.12 -19.98
CA ASP A 147 22.76 -0.89 -20.23
C ASP A 147 22.00 -0.35 -19.01
N GLU A 148 22.66 -0.21 -17.87
CA GLU A 148 22.13 0.44 -16.65
C GLU A 148 22.47 1.94 -16.57
N ILE A 149 23.18 2.44 -17.59
CA ILE A 149 23.63 3.83 -17.73
C ILE A 149 23.07 4.48 -19.00
N PRO A 150 22.97 5.81 -19.06
CA PRO A 150 23.24 6.76 -17.97
C PRO A 150 22.17 6.70 -16.86
N THR A 151 22.55 7.14 -15.66
CA THR A 151 21.55 7.51 -14.65
C THR A 151 20.76 8.71 -15.14
N HIS A 152 19.46 8.73 -14.85
CA HIS A 152 18.55 9.80 -15.26
C HIS A 152 17.36 9.87 -14.32
N ASP A 153 16.73 11.04 -14.25
CA ASP A 153 15.57 11.22 -13.39
C ASP A 153 14.30 10.69 -14.07
N VAL A 154 13.44 10.06 -13.29
CA VAL A 154 12.12 9.62 -13.71
C VAL A 154 11.08 10.08 -12.69
N LEU A 155 10.06 10.77 -13.16
CA LEU A 155 8.87 11.12 -12.38
C LEU A 155 7.78 10.08 -12.65
N LEU A 156 7.30 9.41 -11.60
CA LEU A 156 6.21 8.46 -11.64
C LEU A 156 4.96 8.99 -10.92
N ASP A 157 3.80 8.67 -11.46
CA ASP A 157 2.53 8.83 -10.75
C ASP A 157 2.39 7.76 -9.65
N THR A 158 1.43 7.95 -8.75
CA THR A 158 1.06 6.94 -7.75
C THR A 158 0.44 5.71 -8.42
N PHE A 159 0.82 4.52 -7.97
CA PHE A 159 0.30 3.25 -8.47
C PHE A 159 0.24 2.19 -7.38
N TYR A 160 -0.55 1.14 -7.61
CA TYR A 160 -0.53 -0.07 -6.80
C TYR A 160 0.43 -1.09 -7.37
N ILE A 161 1.12 -1.86 -6.54
CA ILE A 161 1.92 -3.02 -6.96
C ILE A 161 1.67 -4.22 -6.03
N SER A 162 1.73 -5.44 -6.55
CA SER A 162 1.63 -6.63 -5.73
C SER A 162 2.87 -6.78 -4.84
N LYS A 163 2.61 -7.08 -3.56
CA LYS A 163 3.61 -7.28 -2.52
C LYS A 163 4.61 -8.40 -2.84
N PHE A 164 4.11 -9.41 -3.52
CA PHE A 164 4.83 -10.61 -3.94
C PHE A 164 4.81 -10.73 -5.47
N GLU A 165 5.69 -11.57 -5.98
CA GLU A 165 5.52 -12.22 -7.28
C GLU A 165 4.17 -12.94 -7.33
N VAL A 166 3.56 -13.04 -8.52
CA VAL A 166 2.31 -13.80 -8.68
C VAL A 166 2.59 -15.27 -8.39
N THR A 167 1.85 -15.84 -7.45
CA THR A 167 2.02 -17.23 -7.02
C THR A 167 1.38 -18.22 -8.00
N GLN A 168 1.76 -19.49 -7.88
CA GLN A 168 1.17 -20.57 -8.68
C GLN A 168 -0.30 -20.81 -8.37
N SER A 169 -0.72 -20.68 -7.10
CA SER A 169 -2.14 -20.76 -6.73
C SER A 169 -2.96 -19.68 -7.43
N HIS A 170 -2.47 -18.44 -7.39
CA HIS A 170 -3.14 -17.31 -8.00
C HIS A 170 -3.20 -17.43 -9.52
N TRP A 171 -2.08 -17.81 -10.14
CA TRP A 171 -2.06 -18.12 -11.57
C TRP A 171 -3.10 -19.17 -11.93
N PHE A 172 -3.16 -20.27 -11.17
CA PHE A 172 -4.09 -21.37 -11.41
C PHE A 172 -5.56 -20.94 -11.29
N GLU A 173 -5.89 -20.09 -10.31
CA GLU A 173 -7.24 -19.56 -10.12
C GLU A 173 -7.74 -18.79 -11.35
N ILE A 174 -6.88 -17.96 -11.93
CA ILE A 174 -7.22 -17.09 -13.07
C ILE A 174 -7.11 -17.84 -14.42
N MET A 175 -6.08 -18.66 -14.59
CA MET A 175 -5.74 -19.28 -15.89
C MET A 175 -6.17 -20.74 -16.00
N GLY A 176 -6.62 -21.36 -14.91
CA GLY A 176 -7.13 -22.74 -14.87
C GLY A 176 -6.08 -23.83 -15.10
N SER A 177 -4.79 -23.48 -15.15
CA SER A 177 -3.68 -24.42 -15.33
C SER A 177 -2.40 -23.87 -14.70
N ASN A 178 -1.45 -24.73 -14.35
CA ASN A 178 -0.18 -24.32 -13.77
C ASN A 178 0.99 -24.76 -14.69
N PRO A 179 1.72 -23.83 -15.33
CA PRO A 179 2.81 -24.14 -16.25
C PRO A 179 4.17 -24.41 -15.57
N SER A 180 4.26 -24.15 -14.26
CA SER A 180 5.49 -24.23 -13.47
C SER A 180 6.14 -25.61 -13.52
N ASN A 181 7.47 -25.63 -13.45
CA ASN A 181 8.32 -26.81 -13.36
C ASN A 181 8.17 -27.51 -12.02
N ILE A 182 8.16 -26.74 -10.93
CA ILE A 182 8.02 -27.24 -9.56
C ILE A 182 6.71 -26.71 -9.00
N THR A 183 5.87 -27.60 -8.47
CA THR A 183 4.55 -27.24 -7.96
C THR A 183 4.59 -26.88 -6.48
N GLY A 184 4.01 -25.73 -6.14
CA GLY A 184 3.73 -25.33 -4.77
C GLY A 184 2.91 -24.05 -4.77
N ASP A 185 1.83 -24.01 -4.00
CA ASP A 185 0.82 -22.94 -4.06
C ASP A 185 1.42 -21.55 -3.85
N ASP A 186 2.31 -21.41 -2.87
CA ASP A 186 2.97 -20.15 -2.51
C ASP A 186 4.28 -19.88 -3.27
N LEU A 187 4.67 -20.77 -4.20
CA LEU A 187 5.82 -20.51 -5.07
C LEU A 187 5.42 -19.48 -6.13
N PRO A 188 6.36 -18.65 -6.63
CA PRO A 188 6.09 -17.84 -7.81
C PRO A 188 5.73 -18.73 -9.00
N VAL A 189 4.81 -18.27 -9.83
CA VAL A 189 4.57 -18.90 -11.12
C VAL A 189 5.77 -18.64 -12.03
N GLU A 190 6.26 -19.69 -12.66
CA GLU A 190 7.33 -19.63 -13.66
C GLU A 190 6.93 -20.41 -14.91
N ARG A 191 7.79 -20.41 -15.93
CA ARG A 191 7.49 -20.95 -17.27
C ARG A 191 6.29 -20.32 -17.94
N VAL A 192 6.05 -19.05 -17.65
CA VAL A 192 5.06 -18.22 -18.34
C VAL A 192 5.72 -17.48 -19.50
N THR A 193 4.97 -17.28 -20.59
CA THR A 193 5.37 -16.37 -21.66
C THR A 193 4.84 -14.97 -21.38
N TRP A 194 5.47 -13.94 -21.95
CA TRP A 194 4.99 -12.57 -21.78
C TRP A 194 3.53 -12.42 -22.22
N LEU A 195 3.12 -13.05 -23.33
CA LEU A 195 1.72 -13.00 -23.79
C LEU A 195 0.73 -13.62 -22.80
N GLU A 196 1.06 -14.75 -22.17
CA GLU A 196 0.18 -15.35 -21.17
C GLU A 196 0.08 -14.48 -19.91
N VAL A 197 1.15 -13.76 -19.55
CA VAL A 197 1.10 -12.79 -18.45
C VAL A 197 0.17 -11.61 -18.78
N ILE A 198 0.17 -11.14 -20.03
CA ILE A 198 -0.78 -10.12 -20.49
C ILE A 198 -2.22 -10.64 -20.45
N GLU A 199 -2.45 -11.90 -20.87
CA GLU A 199 -3.75 -12.56 -20.79
C GLU A 199 -4.23 -12.68 -19.33
N PHE A 200 -3.33 -13.10 -18.43
CA PHE A 200 -3.58 -13.15 -16.99
C PHE A 200 -4.02 -11.78 -16.45
N CYS A 201 -3.30 -10.70 -16.78
CA CYS A 201 -3.65 -9.36 -16.32
C CYS A 201 -5.06 -8.94 -16.79
N ASN A 202 -5.41 -9.25 -18.03
CA ASN A 202 -6.74 -8.97 -18.57
C ASN A 202 -7.82 -9.82 -17.90
N GLN A 203 -7.59 -11.12 -17.71
CA GLN A 203 -8.55 -12.03 -17.08
C GLN A 203 -8.79 -11.64 -15.62
N LEU A 204 -7.71 -11.37 -14.87
CA LEU A 204 -7.80 -10.86 -13.51
C LEU A 204 -8.58 -9.53 -13.45
N SER A 205 -8.38 -8.64 -14.43
CA SER A 205 -9.17 -7.39 -14.52
C SER A 205 -10.66 -7.68 -14.71
N ILE A 206 -11.02 -8.60 -15.61
CA ILE A 206 -12.42 -8.98 -15.88
C ILE A 206 -13.08 -9.57 -14.63
N GLU A 207 -12.39 -10.48 -13.94
CA GLU A 207 -12.91 -11.13 -12.72
C GLU A 207 -13.15 -10.14 -11.57
N ASN A 208 -12.40 -9.03 -11.55
CA ASN A 208 -12.56 -7.95 -10.59
C ASN A 208 -13.49 -6.82 -11.12
N GLY A 209 -14.16 -7.00 -12.26
CA GLY A 209 -15.07 -6.00 -12.84
C GLY A 209 -14.36 -4.73 -13.34
N LEU A 210 -13.06 -4.80 -13.62
CA LEU A 210 -12.23 -3.69 -14.07
C LEU A 210 -12.09 -3.67 -15.60
N SER A 211 -11.82 -2.49 -16.16
CA SER A 211 -11.48 -2.34 -17.57
C SER A 211 -10.13 -3.00 -17.88
N ILE A 212 -10.05 -3.80 -18.94
CA ILE A 212 -8.80 -4.43 -19.38
C ILE A 212 -7.76 -3.41 -19.84
N CYS A 213 -6.49 -3.65 -19.51
CA CYS A 213 -5.38 -2.81 -19.94
C CYS A 213 -4.93 -3.12 -21.37
N TYR A 214 -5.06 -4.37 -21.83
CA TYR A 214 -4.41 -4.78 -23.06
C TYR A 214 -5.38 -5.26 -24.13
N THR A 215 -5.19 -4.81 -25.37
CA THR A 215 -5.80 -5.43 -26.55
C THR A 215 -4.75 -6.29 -27.23
N ILE A 216 -5.04 -7.57 -27.40
CA ILE A 216 -4.12 -8.58 -27.93
C ILE A 216 -4.51 -8.92 -29.37
N ASN A 217 -3.58 -8.76 -30.31
CA ASN A 217 -3.72 -9.19 -31.71
C ASN A 217 -2.49 -10.01 -32.13
N GLY A 218 -2.49 -11.29 -31.76
CA GLY A 218 -1.31 -12.13 -31.90
C GLY A 218 -0.17 -11.61 -31.02
N LYS A 219 0.99 -11.33 -31.62
CA LYS A 219 2.14 -10.74 -30.91
C LYS A 219 2.06 -9.22 -30.77
N ASP A 220 1.13 -8.57 -31.46
CA ASP A 220 0.92 -7.13 -31.37
C ASP A 220 -0.04 -6.83 -30.22
N VAL A 221 0.48 -6.28 -29.14
CA VAL A 221 -0.30 -5.92 -27.94
C VAL A 221 -0.29 -4.40 -27.76
N SER A 222 -1.48 -3.80 -27.65
CA SER A 222 -1.63 -2.37 -27.35
C SER A 222 -2.15 -2.16 -25.94
N TRP A 223 -1.60 -1.18 -25.22
CA TRP A 223 -2.00 -0.82 -23.86
C TRP A 223 -2.93 0.41 -23.84
N ASN A 224 -4.15 0.23 -23.31
CA ASN A 224 -5.07 1.30 -22.93
C ASN A 224 -4.66 1.89 -21.57
N LYS A 225 -4.00 3.05 -21.60
CA LYS A 225 -3.47 3.72 -20.40
C LYS A 225 -4.54 4.35 -19.50
N SER A 226 -5.76 4.49 -20.00
CA SER A 226 -6.90 4.98 -19.20
C SER A 226 -7.65 3.85 -18.51
N ALA A 227 -7.27 2.60 -18.74
CA ALA A 227 -7.83 1.47 -18.03
C ALA A 227 -7.29 1.40 -16.60
N ILE A 228 -8.16 1.04 -15.67
CA ILE A 228 -7.85 0.84 -14.25
C ILE A 228 -7.64 -0.64 -13.92
N GLY A 229 -7.43 -1.49 -14.93
CA GLY A 229 -7.20 -2.92 -14.73
C GLY A 229 -5.78 -3.24 -14.28
N PHE A 230 -5.54 -4.52 -14.04
CA PHE A 230 -4.21 -5.05 -13.77
C PHE A 230 -3.34 -5.05 -15.03
N ARG A 231 -2.04 -4.89 -14.83
CA ARG A 231 -1.03 -4.84 -15.88
C ARG A 231 0.34 -5.23 -15.33
N LEU A 232 1.30 -5.45 -16.22
CA LEU A 232 2.71 -5.46 -15.84
C LEU A 232 3.17 -4.06 -15.40
N PRO A 233 4.13 -3.96 -14.47
CA PRO A 233 4.84 -2.71 -14.22
C PRO A 233 5.60 -2.25 -15.46
N THR A 234 5.79 -0.95 -15.62
CA THR A 234 6.88 -0.46 -16.47
C THR A 234 8.22 -0.78 -15.81
N GLU A 235 9.30 -0.81 -16.57
CA GLU A 235 10.65 -1.00 -16.03
C GLU A 235 10.98 0.05 -14.95
N ALA A 236 10.51 1.29 -15.16
CA ALA A 236 10.70 2.37 -14.21
C ALA A 236 9.87 2.20 -12.93
N GLU A 237 8.60 1.80 -13.03
CA GLU A 237 7.76 1.49 -11.86
C GLU A 237 8.36 0.37 -11.03
N TRP A 238 8.86 -0.68 -11.71
CA TRP A 238 9.51 -1.80 -11.05
C TRP A 238 10.78 -1.35 -10.30
N GLU A 239 11.67 -0.58 -10.94
CA GLU A 239 12.91 -0.14 -10.31
C GLU A 239 12.65 0.84 -9.16
N PHE A 240 11.70 1.77 -9.32
CA PHE A 240 11.29 2.66 -8.25
C PHE A 240 10.79 1.89 -7.03
N ALA A 241 9.91 0.91 -7.25
CA ALA A 241 9.40 0.05 -6.20
C ALA A 241 10.52 -0.79 -5.56
N ALA A 242 11.44 -1.34 -6.35
CA ALA A 242 12.56 -2.15 -5.87
C ALA A 242 13.54 -1.35 -4.99
N ARG A 243 13.71 -0.06 -5.27
CA ARG A 243 14.56 0.84 -4.49
C ARG A 243 13.95 1.26 -3.15
N GLY A 244 12.64 1.01 -2.93
CA GLY A 244 11.92 1.48 -1.74
C GLY A 244 11.11 2.77 -2.00
N GLY A 245 10.94 3.17 -3.27
CA GLY A 245 10.17 4.36 -3.65
C GLY A 245 10.73 5.63 -3.01
N LEU A 246 9.85 6.46 -2.44
CA LEU A 246 10.24 7.67 -1.71
C LEU A 246 10.91 7.40 -0.35
N LEU A 247 10.97 6.14 0.08
CA LEU A 247 11.62 5.70 1.31
C LEU A 247 13.00 5.10 1.04
N GLU A 248 13.53 5.19 -0.19
CA GLU A 248 14.77 4.51 -0.58
C GLU A 248 15.95 4.80 0.37
N GLN A 249 16.74 3.76 0.65
CA GLN A 249 17.94 3.85 1.50
C GLN A 249 19.25 3.72 0.69
N SER A 250 19.20 3.87 -0.63
CA SER A 250 20.34 3.69 -1.56
C SER A 250 21.06 2.34 -1.40
N THR A 251 20.30 1.25 -1.30
CA THR A 251 20.85 -0.11 -1.16
C THR A 251 21.04 -0.82 -2.50
N ILE A 252 22.00 -1.76 -2.56
CA ILE A 252 22.35 -2.54 -3.75
C ILE A 252 21.24 -3.51 -4.13
N PHE A 253 20.67 -4.17 -3.12
CA PHE A 253 19.53 -5.08 -3.23
C PHE A 253 18.31 -4.40 -2.61
N SER A 254 17.12 -4.91 -2.93
CA SER A 254 15.90 -4.32 -2.41
C SER A 254 15.84 -4.41 -0.88
N GLY A 255 15.90 -3.26 -0.19
CA GLY A 255 15.84 -3.17 1.28
C GLY A 255 17.15 -3.43 2.05
N SER A 256 18.24 -3.87 1.41
CA SER A 256 19.51 -4.16 2.10
C SER A 256 20.72 -4.22 1.19
N ASN A 257 21.92 -4.03 1.77
CA ASN A 257 23.20 -4.35 1.13
C ASN A 257 23.67 -5.79 1.43
N ASP A 258 22.94 -6.52 2.27
CA ASP A 258 23.17 -7.93 2.57
C ASP A 258 22.18 -8.80 1.77
N PRO A 259 22.63 -9.49 0.69
CA PRO A 259 21.74 -10.28 -0.15
C PRO A 259 21.20 -11.51 0.59
N GLU A 260 21.87 -12.00 1.64
CA GLU A 260 21.38 -13.13 2.42
C GLU A 260 20.08 -12.80 3.14
N ALA A 261 19.89 -11.54 3.54
CA ALA A 261 18.72 -11.08 4.26
C ALA A 261 17.48 -10.90 3.37
N VAL A 262 17.68 -10.54 2.10
CA VAL A 262 16.60 -10.03 1.23
C VAL A 262 16.36 -10.86 -0.05
N ALA A 263 17.27 -11.78 -0.40
CA ALA A 263 17.20 -12.47 -1.69
C ALA A 263 17.40 -13.99 -1.59
N TRP A 264 16.68 -14.70 -2.45
CA TRP A 264 17.01 -16.07 -2.84
C TRP A 264 17.85 -16.06 -4.12
N TYR A 265 19.11 -16.48 -4.03
CA TYR A 265 20.09 -16.42 -5.11
C TYR A 265 21.06 -17.60 -5.06
N SER A 266 21.99 -17.71 -6.00
CA SER A 266 22.82 -18.91 -6.20
C SER A 266 23.51 -19.44 -4.95
N SER A 267 23.90 -18.57 -4.02
CA SER A 267 24.60 -18.97 -2.79
C SER A 267 23.69 -19.61 -1.73
N ASN A 268 22.39 -19.29 -1.71
CA ASN A 268 21.49 -19.67 -0.61
C ASN A 268 20.19 -20.36 -1.04
N SER A 269 19.86 -20.35 -2.33
CA SER A 269 18.60 -20.90 -2.84
C SER A 269 18.58 -22.42 -2.92
N ALA A 270 19.72 -23.09 -2.75
CA ALA A 270 19.90 -24.50 -3.07
C ALA A 270 19.51 -24.85 -4.52
N ASN A 271 19.67 -23.90 -5.44
CA ASN A 271 19.35 -24.02 -6.86
C ASN A 271 17.86 -24.36 -7.11
N THR A 272 16.96 -23.73 -6.36
CA THR A 272 15.51 -23.82 -6.56
C THR A 272 14.79 -22.53 -6.16
N ILE A 273 13.57 -22.33 -6.66
CA ILE A 273 12.65 -21.27 -6.24
C ILE A 273 12.12 -21.54 -4.83
N HIS A 274 11.74 -20.48 -4.12
CA HIS A 274 11.18 -20.55 -2.78
C HIS A 274 9.80 -19.90 -2.73
N ALA A 275 9.06 -20.20 -1.67
CA ALA A 275 7.78 -19.55 -1.47
C ALA A 275 8.00 -18.06 -1.25
N VAL A 276 7.08 -17.24 -1.80
CA VAL A 276 7.18 -15.79 -1.72
C VAL A 276 7.18 -15.31 -0.27
N GLY A 277 7.85 -14.20 0.00
CA GLY A 277 7.80 -13.55 1.30
C GLY A 277 8.63 -14.20 2.42
N GLN A 278 9.57 -15.09 2.09
CA GLN A 278 10.41 -15.77 3.09
C GLN A 278 11.69 -15.01 3.46
N LYS A 279 12.08 -14.01 2.68
CA LYS A 279 13.17 -13.07 2.98
C LYS A 279 12.62 -11.75 3.53
N LEU A 280 13.49 -10.85 3.98
CA LEU A 280 13.05 -9.54 4.47
C LEU A 280 12.54 -8.65 3.32
N PRO A 281 11.49 -7.84 3.55
CA PRO A 281 11.02 -6.89 2.56
C PRO A 281 11.88 -5.63 2.50
N ASN A 282 11.65 -4.81 1.48
CA ASN A 282 12.13 -3.44 1.45
C ASN A 282 11.27 -2.47 2.26
N GLU A 283 11.59 -1.17 2.19
CA GLU A 283 10.95 -0.10 2.97
C GLU A 283 9.46 0.08 2.69
N LEU A 284 8.99 -0.39 1.53
CA LEU A 284 7.59 -0.37 1.13
C LEU A 284 6.84 -1.64 1.57
N GLY A 285 7.54 -2.62 2.13
CA GLY A 285 6.98 -3.93 2.45
C GLY A 285 6.92 -4.89 1.26
N LEU A 286 7.65 -4.62 0.17
CA LEU A 286 7.75 -5.52 -0.99
C LEU A 286 8.79 -6.60 -0.75
N TYR A 287 8.44 -7.82 -1.15
CA TYR A 287 9.29 -8.99 -1.02
C TYR A 287 9.78 -9.44 -2.40
N ASP A 288 10.90 -10.17 -2.38
CA ASP A 288 11.44 -10.88 -3.55
C ASP A 288 11.73 -9.97 -4.76
N MET A 289 11.91 -8.66 -4.54
CA MET A 289 12.35 -7.72 -5.59
C MET A 289 13.82 -7.96 -6.00
N SER A 290 14.55 -8.77 -5.23
CA SER A 290 15.90 -9.25 -5.57
C SER A 290 15.93 -10.77 -5.43
N GLY A 291 16.23 -11.49 -6.51
CA GLY A 291 16.29 -12.96 -6.53
C GLY A 291 14.93 -13.63 -6.74
N ASN A 292 14.84 -14.91 -6.34
CA ASN A 292 13.71 -15.82 -6.58
C ASN A 292 13.41 -16.05 -8.08
N VAL A 293 12.59 -15.24 -8.73
CA VAL A 293 12.43 -15.28 -10.20
C VAL A 293 12.63 -13.91 -10.84
N TRP A 294 13.15 -13.92 -12.06
CA TRP A 294 13.13 -12.74 -12.92
C TRP A 294 11.69 -12.33 -13.18
N GLU A 295 11.41 -11.04 -13.21
CA GLU A 295 10.05 -10.55 -13.36
C GLU A 295 9.86 -9.76 -14.65
N PHE A 296 8.89 -10.16 -15.47
CA PHE A 296 8.52 -9.40 -16.67
C PHE A 296 8.10 -7.96 -16.34
N ALA A 297 8.60 -7.03 -17.14
CA ALA A 297 8.08 -5.67 -17.25
C ALA A 297 7.39 -5.47 -18.62
N TRP A 298 6.63 -4.38 -18.73
CA TRP A 298 5.96 -3.98 -19.98
C TRP A 298 6.96 -3.69 -21.11
N ASP A 299 8.08 -3.05 -20.76
CA ASP A 299 9.00 -2.38 -21.67
C ASP A 299 9.69 -3.33 -22.65
N TRP A 300 9.93 -2.83 -23.86
CA TRP A 300 10.91 -3.43 -24.77
C TRP A 300 12.33 -3.08 -24.31
N LYS A 301 13.28 -4.00 -24.47
CA LYS A 301 14.69 -3.72 -24.18
C LYS A 301 15.20 -2.58 -25.06
N GLY A 302 15.67 -1.51 -24.42
CA GLY A 302 16.26 -0.33 -25.05
C GLY A 302 17.34 0.31 -24.17
N GLN A 303 18.01 1.35 -24.67
CA GLN A 303 18.98 2.12 -23.89
C GLN A 303 18.29 3.18 -23.04
N TYR A 304 18.89 3.51 -21.90
CA TYR A 304 18.47 4.68 -21.13
C TYR A 304 18.84 5.98 -21.84
N GLU A 305 18.00 6.98 -21.68
CA GLU A 305 18.25 8.35 -22.12
C GLU A 305 18.74 9.17 -20.93
N SER A 306 19.55 10.20 -21.15
CA SER A 306 20.08 11.03 -20.05
C SER A 306 19.10 12.10 -19.56
N THR A 307 17.92 12.22 -20.16
CA THR A 307 16.95 13.28 -19.87
C THR A 307 15.88 12.82 -18.88
N LEU A 308 15.33 13.75 -18.11
CA LEU A 308 14.15 13.51 -17.28
C LEU A 308 13.02 12.88 -18.10
N GLN A 309 12.44 11.80 -17.58
CA GLN A 309 11.25 11.14 -18.15
C GLN A 309 10.07 11.21 -17.19
N ILE A 310 8.84 11.20 -17.72
CA ILE A 310 7.60 11.21 -16.94
C ILE A 310 6.79 9.99 -17.35
N ASN A 311 6.53 9.09 -16.40
CA ASN A 311 5.84 7.81 -16.62
C ASN A 311 6.34 7.07 -17.89
N PRO A 312 7.66 6.81 -18.03
CA PRO A 312 8.17 6.13 -19.21
C PRO A 312 7.59 4.72 -19.33
N ILE A 313 7.34 4.32 -20.56
CA ILE A 313 6.78 3.01 -20.94
C ILE A 313 7.72 2.22 -21.86
N GLY A 314 8.97 2.67 -21.94
CA GLY A 314 10.00 2.12 -22.80
C GLY A 314 9.82 2.44 -24.28
N PRO A 315 10.69 1.86 -25.13
CA PRO A 315 10.59 1.98 -26.58
C PRO A 315 9.25 1.46 -27.12
N VAL A 316 8.77 2.05 -28.22
CA VAL A 316 7.49 1.63 -28.85
C VAL A 316 7.53 0.24 -29.49
N SER A 317 8.72 -0.30 -29.74
CA SER A 317 8.96 -1.60 -30.37
C SER A 317 10.31 -2.18 -29.96
N GLY A 318 10.46 -3.49 -30.00
CA GLY A 318 11.72 -4.19 -29.78
C GLY A 318 11.63 -5.67 -30.12
N THR A 319 12.69 -6.42 -29.82
CA THR A 319 12.75 -7.88 -30.05
C THR A 319 12.60 -8.68 -28.76
N GLU A 320 12.99 -8.09 -27.63
CA GLU A 320 13.01 -8.73 -26.31
C GLU A 320 12.35 -7.79 -25.29
N LYS A 321 11.61 -8.36 -24.35
CA LYS A 321 11.00 -7.66 -23.23
C LYS A 321 11.96 -7.59 -22.06
N ILE A 322 11.84 -6.54 -21.25
CA ILE A 322 12.59 -6.41 -20.01
C ILE A 322 12.13 -7.46 -19.00
N VAL A 323 13.11 -8.05 -18.30
CA VAL A 323 12.89 -8.70 -17.00
C VAL A 323 13.81 -8.08 -15.95
N ARG A 324 13.38 -8.00 -14.69
CA ARG A 324 14.12 -7.37 -13.58
C ARG A 324 14.22 -8.30 -12.36
N GLY A 325 15.11 -7.97 -11.41
CA GLY A 325 15.20 -8.64 -10.09
C GLY A 325 16.22 -9.77 -9.96
N GLY A 326 16.61 -10.42 -11.05
CA GLY A 326 17.42 -11.63 -10.96
C GLY A 326 16.62 -12.86 -10.55
N ALA A 327 17.27 -14.01 -10.40
CA ALA A 327 16.59 -15.26 -10.03
C ALA A 327 17.41 -16.11 -9.06
N TYR A 328 16.81 -17.20 -8.57
CA TYR A 328 17.37 -18.08 -7.56
C TYR A 328 18.74 -18.68 -7.90
N TYR A 329 19.11 -18.81 -9.18
CA TYR A 329 20.40 -19.37 -9.60
C TYR A 329 21.42 -18.28 -9.98
N GLU A 330 21.04 -17.00 -9.89
CA GLU A 330 21.89 -15.88 -10.27
C GLU A 330 22.91 -15.54 -9.17
N VAL A 331 24.04 -14.97 -9.58
CA VAL A 331 25.06 -14.44 -8.67
C VAL A 331 24.67 -13.05 -8.15
N GLU A 332 25.35 -12.56 -7.10
CA GLU A 332 25.03 -11.29 -6.44
C GLU A 332 24.95 -10.10 -7.42
N ASP A 333 25.89 -10.01 -8.36
CA ASP A 333 25.91 -8.93 -9.37
C ASP A 333 24.66 -8.90 -10.27
N ARG A 334 23.91 -10.00 -10.35
CA ARG A 334 22.74 -10.21 -11.21
C ARG A 334 21.39 -10.10 -10.49
N ILE A 335 21.38 -9.79 -9.20
CA ILE A 335 20.15 -9.57 -8.40
C ILE A 335 20.02 -8.12 -7.87
N ARG A 336 20.85 -7.21 -8.38
CA ARG A 336 20.83 -5.78 -8.03
C ARG A 336 19.56 -5.11 -8.52
N VAL A 337 19.08 -4.09 -7.80
CA VAL A 337 17.85 -3.36 -8.17
C VAL A 337 17.95 -2.71 -9.56
N SER A 338 19.14 -2.37 -10.04
CA SER A 338 19.36 -1.79 -11.38
C SER A 338 19.57 -2.83 -12.48
N GLU A 339 19.76 -4.12 -12.17
CA GLU A 339 20.13 -5.14 -13.16
C GLU A 339 19.03 -5.39 -14.20
N ARG A 340 19.37 -5.31 -15.49
CA ARG A 340 18.40 -5.40 -16.58
C ARG A 340 18.55 -6.68 -17.39
N GLY A 341 17.72 -7.68 -17.10
CA GLY A 341 17.58 -8.87 -17.94
C GLY A 341 16.75 -8.61 -19.21
N LYS A 342 16.58 -9.65 -20.03
CA LYS A 342 15.73 -9.61 -21.22
C LYS A 342 15.25 -11.01 -21.63
N GLU A 343 14.06 -11.10 -22.22
CA GLU A 343 13.48 -12.36 -22.69
C GLU A 343 12.62 -12.15 -23.94
N LEU A 344 12.54 -13.16 -24.82
CA LEU A 344 11.71 -13.14 -26.01
C LEU A 344 10.22 -13.29 -25.64
N ILE A 345 9.35 -12.60 -26.37
CA ILE A 345 7.90 -12.56 -26.10
C ILE A 345 7.22 -13.94 -26.10
N ASP A 346 7.73 -14.89 -26.87
CA ASP A 346 7.21 -16.24 -27.07
C ASP A 346 8.10 -17.35 -26.51
N SER A 347 9.19 -16.99 -25.81
CA SER A 347 10.04 -17.99 -25.18
C SER A 347 9.37 -18.57 -23.95
N ARG A 348 9.19 -19.88 -23.96
CA ARG A 348 9.06 -20.71 -22.75
C ARG A 348 10.33 -21.53 -22.48
N GLY A 349 11.31 -21.42 -23.36
CA GLY A 349 12.47 -22.30 -23.44
C GLY A 349 13.60 -21.79 -22.58
N GLY A 350 13.58 -22.17 -21.30
CA GLY A 350 14.55 -21.72 -20.30
C GLY A 350 13.92 -20.98 -19.14
N SER A 351 12.62 -20.65 -19.17
CA SER A 351 11.97 -19.76 -18.21
C SER A 351 11.52 -20.41 -16.89
N ASP A 352 12.23 -21.44 -16.39
CA ASP A 352 11.98 -22.01 -15.05
C ASP A 352 12.38 -21.09 -13.88
N HIS A 353 12.62 -19.84 -14.22
CA HIS A 353 13.11 -18.77 -13.36
C HIS A 353 12.57 -17.40 -13.77
N ILE A 354 11.56 -17.34 -14.67
CA ILE A 354 10.92 -16.08 -15.08
C ILE A 354 9.44 -16.15 -14.70
N GLY A 355 9.04 -15.25 -13.80
CA GLY A 355 7.67 -14.97 -13.42
C GLY A 355 7.34 -13.49 -13.66
N PHE A 356 6.50 -12.93 -12.79
CA PHE A 356 6.09 -11.54 -12.86
C PHE A 356 5.41 -11.11 -11.56
N ARG A 357 5.24 -9.80 -11.43
CA ARG A 357 4.33 -9.17 -10.47
C ARG A 357 3.40 -8.21 -11.21
N ILE A 358 2.32 -7.79 -10.55
CA ILE A 358 1.28 -6.96 -11.19
C ILE A 358 1.18 -5.59 -10.56
N VAL A 359 0.74 -4.61 -11.35
CA VAL A 359 0.42 -3.26 -10.90
C VAL A 359 -0.97 -2.82 -11.38
N ARG A 360 -1.47 -1.73 -10.79
CA ARG A 360 -2.67 -1.03 -11.22
C ARG A 360 -2.46 0.48 -11.08
N SER A 361 -2.99 1.27 -12.01
CA SER A 361 -3.03 2.72 -11.86
C SER A 361 -3.90 3.11 -10.65
N TRP A 362 -3.51 4.17 -9.92
CA TRP A 362 -4.29 4.73 -8.80
C TRP A 362 -5.56 5.45 -9.27
#